data_AF-A0A7J3XBK1-F1
#
_entry.id   AF-A0A7J3XBK1-F1
#
_cell.length_a   1.000
_cell.length_b   1.000
_cell.length_c   1.000
_cell.angle_alpha   90.00
_cell.angle_beta   90.00
_cell.angle_gamma   90.00
#
_symmetry.space_group_name_H-M   'P 1'
#
loop_
_entity.id
_entity.type
_entity.pdbx_description
1 polymer ?
#
loop_
_entity_poly.entity_id
_entity_poly.type
_entity_poly.pdbx_seq_one_letter_code
_entity_poly.pdbx_strand_id
1 'polypeptide(L)'
;MFAKANGGKKPVLRKLSARIDKYDYRLDLESMTLTLKLHSEYEVKLKLVTSRERVEKYRNWGNYELVVKYDGEGFWVLVYFKKTVKSVKPKNIMAIDLNFDNLTLAVFTFNGILIRLKRFRILLRKILTHRIWIGRI
;
A
#
# COMPACT_ATOMS: atom_id res chain seq x y z
N MET A 1 18.48 5.84 -7.49
CA MET A 1 18.33 6.16 -8.92
C MET A 1 19.13 7.43 -9.19
N PHE A 2 20.21 7.34 -9.96
CA PHE A 2 21.08 8.49 -10.27
C PHE A 2 20.40 9.36 -11.34
N ALA A 3 20.38 10.68 -11.17
CA ALA A 3 19.85 11.58 -12.18
C ALA A 3 20.88 11.75 -13.31
N LYS A 4 20.46 11.51 -14.56
CA LYS A 4 21.22 11.93 -15.74
C LYS A 4 21.11 13.46 -15.87
N ALA A 5 22.25 14.07 -16.21
CA ALA A 5 22.51 15.49 -16.48
C ALA A 5 22.64 16.40 -15.25
N ASN A 6 23.89 16.60 -14.80
CA ASN A 6 24.24 17.63 -13.81
C ASN A 6 25.54 18.37 -14.19
N GLY A 7 25.82 18.57 -15.49
CA GLY A 7 26.82 19.54 -15.99
C GLY A 7 28.22 19.48 -15.35
N GLY A 8 28.70 18.30 -14.93
CA GLY A 8 30.02 18.14 -14.29
C GLY A 8 30.07 18.39 -12.78
N LYS A 9 28.97 18.75 -12.11
CA LYS A 9 28.91 18.84 -10.64
C LYS A 9 28.65 17.45 -10.03
N LYS A 10 29.28 17.18 -8.87
CA LYS A 10 29.14 15.90 -8.14
C LYS A 10 27.67 15.46 -8.07
N PRO A 11 27.38 14.18 -8.36
CA PRO A 11 26.01 13.67 -8.30
C PRO A 11 25.47 13.81 -6.88
N VAL A 12 24.37 14.55 -6.74
CA VAL A 12 23.68 14.70 -5.47
C VAL A 12 22.69 13.55 -5.33
N LEU A 13 22.82 12.75 -4.27
CA LEU A 13 21.84 11.73 -3.90
C LEU A 13 20.56 12.43 -3.42
N ARG A 14 19.61 12.60 -4.34
CA ARG A 14 18.32 13.26 -4.03
C ARG A 14 17.34 12.37 -3.25
N LYS A 15 17.52 11.05 -3.27
CA LYS A 15 16.63 10.09 -2.60
C LYS A 15 17.43 8.93 -2.03
N LEU A 16 17.51 8.86 -0.71
CA LEU A 16 18.15 7.77 0.02
C LEU A 16 17.11 6.67 0.24
N SER A 17 16.76 5.96 -0.83
CA SER A 17 15.85 4.81 -0.76
C SER A 17 16.44 3.62 -1.49
N ALA A 18 16.39 2.44 -0.87
CA ALA A 18 16.81 1.18 -1.43
C ALA A 18 15.65 0.18 -1.39
N ARG A 19 15.39 -0.46 -2.52
CA ARG A 19 14.57 -1.67 -2.57
C ARG A 19 15.48 -2.83 -2.17
N ILE A 20 15.02 -3.63 -1.22
CA ILE A 20 15.78 -4.77 -0.68
C ILE A 20 15.19 -6.05 -1.29
N ASP A 21 16.06 -6.91 -1.82
CA ASP A 21 15.66 -8.20 -2.35
C ASP A 21 15.15 -9.11 -1.21
N LYS A 22 14.23 -10.04 -1.52
CA LYS A 22 13.66 -10.97 -0.54
C LYS A 22 14.70 -11.83 0.18
N TYR A 23 15.88 -12.03 -0.40
CA TYR A 23 16.97 -12.81 0.22
C TYR A 23 17.86 -11.97 1.15
N ASP A 24 17.79 -10.64 1.03
CA ASP A 24 18.65 -9.69 1.75
C ASP A 24 17.97 -9.09 3.00
N TYR A 25 16.82 -9.62 3.41
CA TYR A 25 16.19 -9.25 4.67
C TYR A 25 15.42 -10.39 5.34
N ARG A 26 15.22 -10.23 6.65
CA ARG A 26 14.29 -11.04 7.44
C ARG A 26 13.38 -10.11 8.23
N LEU A 27 12.07 -10.26 8.05
CA LEU A 27 11.06 -9.49 8.76
C LEU A 27 10.36 -10.37 9.79
N ASP A 28 10.42 -9.98 11.04
CA ASP A 28 9.73 -10.62 12.16
C ASP A 28 8.71 -9.64 12.75
N LEU A 29 7.42 -9.94 12.52
CA LEU A 29 6.31 -9.11 12.99
C LEU A 29 5.95 -9.37 14.46
N GLU A 30 6.44 -10.45 15.06
CA GLU A 30 6.22 -10.77 16.48
C GLU A 30 7.17 -9.97 17.36
N SER A 31 8.47 -9.96 17.01
CA SER A 31 9.46 -9.12 17.67
C SER A 31 9.48 -7.68 17.13
N MET A 32 8.75 -7.40 16.05
CA MET A 32 8.75 -6.11 15.33
C MET A 32 10.16 -5.71 14.89
N THR A 33 10.93 -6.69 14.41
CA THR A 33 12.32 -6.51 14.01
C THR A 33 12.49 -6.78 12.52
N LEU A 34 13.17 -5.86 11.83
CA LEU A 34 13.66 -6.04 10.47
C LEU A 34 15.17 -6.22 10.51
N THR A 35 15.64 -7.40 10.11
CA THR A 35 17.06 -7.65 9.85
C THR A 35 17.34 -7.38 8.37
N LEU A 36 18.33 -6.54 8.09
CA LEU A 36 18.85 -6.27 6.74
C LEU A 36 20.25 -6.87 6.64
N LYS A 37 20.49 -7.63 5.58
CA LYS A 37 21.82 -8.11 5.22
C LYS A 37 22.48 -7.05 4.33
N LEU A 38 23.66 -6.61 4.75
CA LEU A 38 24.51 -5.69 4.02
C LEU A 38 25.71 -6.44 3.45
N HIS A 39 26.52 -5.75 2.66
CA HIS A 39 27.77 -6.32 2.15
C HIS A 39 28.70 -6.76 3.29
N SER A 40 29.56 -7.73 2.99
CA SER A 40 30.57 -8.25 3.92
C SER A 40 29.99 -8.97 5.15
N GLU A 41 28.90 -9.73 4.96
CA GLU A 41 28.25 -10.53 6.01
C GLU A 41 27.75 -9.71 7.21
N TYR A 42 27.58 -8.40 7.03
CA TYR A 42 27.12 -7.52 8.09
C TYR A 42 25.58 -7.48 8.14
N GLU A 43 25.00 -7.64 9.33
CA GLU A 43 23.56 -7.54 9.54
C GLU A 43 23.21 -6.33 10.40
N VAL A 44 22.21 -5.57 9.94
CA VAL A 44 21.61 -4.46 10.70
C VAL A 44 20.21 -4.85 11.16
N LYS A 45 19.91 -4.61 12.43
CA LYS A 45 18.56 -4.82 12.99
C LYS A 45 17.89 -3.48 13.22
N LEU A 46 16.72 -3.30 12.61
CA LEU A 46 15.86 -2.14 12.79
C LEU A 46 14.62 -2.55 13.61
N LYS A 47 14.32 -1.79 14.65
CA LYS A 47 13.08 -1.96 15.42
C LYS A 47 11.96 -1.15 14.78
N LEU A 48 10.88 -1.81 14.40
CA LEU A 48 9.71 -1.15 13.84
C LEU A 48 8.91 -0.50 14.97
N VAL A 49 8.72 0.81 14.90
CA VAL A 49 8.02 1.62 15.90
C VAL A 49 6.49 1.68 15.68
N THR A 50 5.98 1.01 14.65
CA THR A 50 4.54 1.02 14.35
C THR A 50 3.76 0.19 15.37
N SER A 51 2.47 0.49 15.57
CA SER A 51 1.64 -0.25 16.52
C SER A 51 1.45 -1.71 16.11
N ARG A 52 1.48 -2.62 17.09
CA ARG A 52 1.23 -4.06 16.85
C ARG A 52 -0.12 -4.30 16.18
N GLU A 53 -1.16 -3.60 16.62
CA GLU A 53 -2.52 -3.68 16.06
C GLU A 53 -2.55 -3.42 14.55
N ARG A 54 -1.77 -2.44 14.06
CA ARG A 54 -1.72 -2.10 12.63
C ARG A 54 -1.16 -3.24 11.78
N VAL A 55 -0.24 -4.03 12.34
CA VAL A 55 0.51 -5.07 11.66
C VAL A 55 -0.16 -6.44 11.79
N GLU A 56 -0.93 -6.64 12.86
CA GLU A 56 -1.55 -7.92 13.22
C GLU A 56 -2.37 -8.54 12.07
N LYS A 57 -3.11 -7.71 11.32
CA LYS A 57 -3.89 -8.14 10.15
C LYS A 57 -3.05 -8.79 9.03
N TYR A 58 -1.74 -8.59 9.03
CA TYR A 58 -0.79 -9.13 8.05
C TYR A 58 0.04 -10.30 8.59
N ARG A 59 -0.14 -10.74 9.86
CA ARG A 59 0.67 -11.80 10.49
C ARG A 59 0.76 -13.09 9.65
N ASN A 60 -0.33 -13.44 8.97
CA ASN A 60 -0.43 -14.66 8.16
C ASN A 60 -0.25 -14.40 6.66
N TRP A 61 0.25 -13.22 6.27
CA TRP A 61 0.51 -12.85 4.88
C TRP A 61 2.00 -13.00 4.61
N GLY A 62 2.35 -13.44 3.41
CA GLY A 62 3.75 -13.40 2.99
C GLY A 62 4.16 -11.96 2.66
N ASN A 63 5.41 -11.59 2.87
CA ASN A 63 6.01 -10.40 2.27
C ASN A 63 6.66 -10.77 0.92
N TYR A 64 6.75 -9.82 -0.01
CA TYR A 64 7.43 -10.04 -1.30
C TYR A 64 8.41 -8.95 -1.70
N GLU A 65 8.24 -7.75 -1.19
CA GLU A 65 9.10 -6.60 -1.48
C GLU A 65 9.20 -5.70 -0.25
N LEU A 66 10.37 -5.10 -0.07
CA LEU A 66 10.64 -4.17 1.02
C LEU A 66 11.45 -3.00 0.48
N VAL A 67 11.09 -1.79 0.90
CA VAL A 67 11.83 -0.57 0.59
C VAL A 67 12.20 0.12 1.89
N VAL A 68 13.48 0.41 2.06
CA VAL A 68 13.99 1.24 3.14
C VAL A 68 14.29 2.62 2.59
N LYS A 69 13.78 3.66 3.24
CA LYS A 69 14.05 5.06 2.92
C LYS A 69 14.63 5.74 4.14
N TYR A 70 15.64 6.58 3.94
CA TYR A 70 16.12 7.55 4.91
C TYR A 70 15.82 8.96 4.40
N ASP A 71 15.36 9.84 5.28
CA ASP A 71 15.03 11.23 4.93
C ASP A 71 15.78 12.28 5.74
N GLY A 72 16.75 11.86 6.56
CA GLY A 72 17.51 12.73 7.46
C GLY A 72 17.10 12.60 8.92
N GLU A 73 15.82 12.36 9.20
CA GLU A 73 15.30 12.20 10.56
C GLU A 73 15.22 10.73 10.98
N GLY A 74 14.93 9.83 10.04
CA GLY A 74 14.82 8.43 10.38
C GLY A 74 14.69 7.48 9.19
N PHE A 75 14.62 6.20 9.52
CA PHE A 75 14.39 5.14 8.57
C PHE A 75 12.90 4.80 8.48
N TRP A 76 12.38 4.84 7.25
CA TRP A 76 11.05 4.42 6.89
C TRP A 76 11.13 3.08 6.18
N VAL A 77 10.36 2.11 6.65
CA VAL A 77 10.26 0.78 6.05
C VAL A 77 8.88 0.64 5.42
N LEU A 78 8.86 0.44 4.10
CA LEU A 78 7.67 0.07 3.36
C LEU A 78 7.70 -1.43 3.06
N VAL A 79 6.74 -2.16 3.60
CA VAL A 79 6.63 -3.62 3.43
C VAL A 79 5.43 -3.93 2.55
N TYR A 80 5.66 -4.70 1.49
CA TYR A 80 4.60 -5.18 0.62
C TYR A 80 4.20 -6.61 1.00
N PHE A 81 2.95 -6.77 1.42
CA PHE A 81 2.37 -8.06 1.76
C PHE A 81 1.58 -8.65 0.58
N LYS A 82 1.60 -9.97 0.47
CA LYS A 82 0.82 -10.78 -0.45
C LYS A 82 0.06 -11.86 0.33
N LYS A 83 -1.17 -12.12 -0.10
CA LYS A 83 -1.98 -13.23 0.40
C LYS A 83 -2.62 -13.91 -0.79
N THR A 84 -2.43 -15.22 -0.89
CA THR A 84 -3.16 -16.04 -1.85
C THR A 84 -4.61 -16.12 -1.41
N VAL A 85 -5.52 -15.71 -2.29
CA VAL A 85 -6.97 -15.80 -2.06
C VAL A 85 -7.50 -16.94 -2.91
N LYS A 86 -8.22 -17.88 -2.29
CA LYS A 86 -8.94 -18.91 -3.02
C LYS A 86 -10.13 -18.25 -3.71
N SER A 87 -10.20 -18.37 -5.04
CA SER A 87 -11.39 -17.97 -5.77
C SER A 87 -12.58 -18.81 -5.30
N VAL A 88 -13.67 -18.17 -4.93
CA VAL A 88 -14.92 -18.82 -4.55
C VAL A 88 -15.98 -18.49 -5.59
N LYS A 89 -16.85 -19.46 -5.92
CA LYS A 89 -17.99 -19.19 -6.78
C LYS A 89 -18.91 -18.19 -6.07
N PRO A 90 -19.16 -17.00 -6.62
CA PRO A 90 -20.00 -16.01 -5.96
C PRO A 90 -21.44 -16.50 -5.94
N LYS A 91 -22.11 -16.37 -4.78
CA LYS A 91 -23.55 -16.68 -4.65
C LYS A 91 -24.41 -15.57 -5.26
N ASN A 92 -23.98 -14.33 -5.04
CA ASN A 92 -24.66 -13.10 -5.48
C ASN A 92 -23.66 -12.17 -6.14
N ILE A 93 -24.16 -11.29 -7.01
CA ILE A 93 -23.41 -10.23 -7.68
C ILE A 93 -23.89 -8.90 -7.12
N MET A 94 -22.98 -8.04 -6.69
CA MET A 94 -23.32 -6.68 -6.26
C MET A 94 -22.84 -5.69 -7.31
N ALA A 95 -23.77 -5.00 -7.96
CA ALA A 95 -23.49 -3.86 -8.82
C ALA A 95 -23.51 -2.58 -7.98
N ILE A 96 -22.51 -1.74 -8.20
CA ILE A 96 -22.35 -0.45 -7.54
C ILE A 96 -22.40 0.62 -8.62
N ASP A 97 -23.44 1.44 -8.60
CA ASP A 97 -23.58 2.61 -9.45
C ASP A 97 -23.45 3.87 -8.60
N LEU A 98 -22.41 4.66 -8.87
CA LEU A 98 -22.09 5.88 -8.15
C LEU A 98 -22.32 7.07 -9.07
N ASN A 99 -23.19 7.98 -8.66
CA ASN A 99 -23.30 9.29 -9.27
C ASN A 99 -23.09 10.40 -8.22
N PHE A 100 -23.17 11.67 -8.63
CA PHE A 100 -22.87 12.80 -7.75
C PHE A 100 -23.82 12.95 -6.56
N ASP A 101 -25.04 12.45 -6.69
CA ASP A 101 -26.14 12.73 -5.76
C ASP A 101 -26.61 11.46 -5.03
N ASN A 102 -26.22 10.28 -5.51
CA ASN A 102 -26.59 8.99 -4.97
C ASN A 102 -25.59 7.87 -5.26
N LEU A 103 -25.47 6.96 -4.28
CA LEU A 103 -24.86 5.64 -4.41
C LEU A 103 -25.98 4.62 -4.50
N THR A 104 -26.09 3.92 -5.62
CA THR A 104 -27.02 2.81 -5.83
C THR A 104 -26.26 1.49 -5.68
N LEU A 105 -26.72 0.65 -4.76
CA LEU A 105 -26.27 -0.73 -4.60
C LEU A 105 -27.40 -1.66 -5.07
N ALA A 106 -27.11 -2.51 -6.05
CA ALA A 106 -28.02 -3.56 -6.50
C ALA A 106 -27.38 -4.93 -6.27
N VAL A 107 -28.08 -5.83 -5.58
CA VAL A 107 -27.63 -7.19 -5.31
C VAL A 107 -28.50 -8.13 -6.13
N PHE A 108 -27.86 -8.94 -6.97
CA PHE A 108 -28.48 -9.93 -7.84
C PHE A 108 -28.08 -11.34 -7.40
N THR A 109 -28.92 -12.33 -7.67
CA THR A 109 -28.48 -13.72 -7.73
C THR A 109 -27.47 -13.88 -8.87
N PHE A 110 -26.69 -14.97 -8.86
CA PHE A 110 -25.80 -15.28 -9.98
C PHE A 110 -26.52 -15.44 -11.33
N ASN A 111 -27.83 -15.71 -11.31
CA ASN A 111 -28.68 -15.85 -12.51
C ASN A 111 -29.34 -14.53 -12.94
N GLY A 112 -28.96 -13.39 -12.35
CA GLY A 112 -29.43 -12.06 -12.73
C GLY A 112 -30.72 -11.59 -12.07
N ILE A 113 -31.27 -12.33 -11.09
CA ILE A 113 -32.49 -11.92 -10.39
C ILE A 113 -32.14 -10.87 -9.33
N LEU A 114 -32.79 -9.70 -9.38
CA LEU A 114 -32.62 -8.65 -8.38
C LEU A 114 -33.16 -9.09 -7.02
N ILE A 115 -32.30 -9.18 -6.02
CA ILE A 115 -32.63 -9.51 -4.63
C ILE A 115 -32.88 -8.24 -3.83
N ARG A 116 -32.03 -7.23 -4.02
CA ARG A 116 -32.08 -6.00 -3.21
C ARG A 116 -31.58 -4.81 -4.01
N LEU A 117 -32.28 -3.70 -3.89
CA LEU A 117 -31.84 -2.40 -4.35
C LEU A 117 -31.83 -1.43 -3.17
N LYS A 118 -30.72 -0.72 -2.98
CA LYS A 118 -30.62 0.34 -1.99
C LYS A 118 -29.98 1.57 -2.60
N ARG A 119 -30.64 2.72 -2.43
CA ARG A 119 -30.12 4.01 -2.85
C ARG A 119 -29.79 4.83 -1.62
N PHE A 120 -28.56 5.32 -1.55
CA PHE A 120 -28.11 6.26 -0.53
C PHE A 120 -27.95 7.62 -1.18
N ARG A 121 -28.59 8.65 -0.63
CA ARG A 121 -28.34 10.02 -1.07
C ARG A 121 -26.98 10.46 -0.53
N ILE A 122 -26.11 10.91 -1.42
CA ILE A 122 -24.79 11.45 -1.08
C ILE A 122 -24.67 12.83 -1.70
N LEU A 123 -23.91 13.73 -1.07
CA LEU A 123 -23.65 15.07 -1.60
C LEU A 123 -22.20 15.14 -2.08
N LEU A 124 -21.79 14.23 -2.97
CA LEU A 124 -20.41 14.20 -3.48
C LEU A 124 -20.04 15.50 -4.21
N ARG A 125 -21.02 16.18 -4.82
CA ARG A 125 -20.83 17.55 -5.35
C ARG A 125 -20.20 18.48 -4.32
N LYS A 126 -20.64 18.45 -3.05
CA LYS A 126 -20.10 19.32 -2.00
C LYS A 126 -18.65 18.95 -1.63
N ILE A 127 -18.31 17.67 -1.70
CA ILE A 127 -16.95 17.16 -1.39
C ILE A 127 -15.99 17.48 -2.53
N LEU A 128 -16.42 17.34 -3.79
CA LEU A 128 -15.60 17.62 -4.99
C LEU A 128 -15.46 19.12 -5.29
N THR A 129 -16.35 19.97 -4.77
CA THR A 129 -16.17 21.44 -4.80
C THR A 129 -15.08 21.95 -3.87
N HIS A 130 -14.54 21.12 -2.96
CA HIS A 130 -13.29 21.42 -2.28
C HIS A 130 -12.12 21.18 -3.25
N ARG A 131 -11.89 22.20 -4.10
CA ARG A 131 -10.74 22.43 -4.99
C ARG A 131 -9.71 21.29 -5.03
N ILE A 132 -9.83 20.41 -6.02
CA ILE A 132 -8.69 19.62 -6.49
C ILE A 132 -7.78 20.59 -7.24
N TRP A 133 -6.76 21.14 -6.56
CA TRP A 133 -5.64 21.79 -7.24
C TRP A 133 -4.82 20.71 -7.93
N ILE A 134 -5.07 20.49 -9.22
CA ILE A 134 -4.12 19.77 -10.08
C ILE A 134 -3.09 20.80 -10.52
N GLY A 135 -2.06 21.00 -9.70
CA GLY A 135 -0.85 21.67 -10.16
C GLY A 135 -0.18 20.78 -11.20
N ARG A 136 0.00 21.30 -12.43
CA ARG A 136 0.96 20.72 -13.36
C ARG A 136 2.36 20.93 -12.75
N ILE A 137 3.04 19.83 -12.45
CA ILE A 137 4.49 19.80 -12.19
C ILE A 137 5.14 19.26 -13.46
#